data_AF-A0A959PH96-F1
#
_entry.id   AF-A0A959PH96-F1
#
_cell.length_a   1.000
_cell.length_b   1.000
_cell.length_c   1.000
_cell.angle_alpha   90.00
_cell.angle_beta   90.00
_cell.angle_gamma   90.00
#
_symmetry.space_group_name_H-M   'P 1'
#
loop_
_entity.id
_entity.type
_entity.pdbx_description
1 polymer ?
#
loop_
_entity_poly.entity_id
_entity_poly.type
_entity_poly.pdbx_seq_one_letter_code
_entity_poly.pdbx_strand_id
1 'polypeptide(L)'
;MQPIKKKFLRTKYALSQTVHKILEINKKRKNLSFFKNSKKKEEILEQDLVLLNKIAEKQANLLRKYEQIIYSTPNQEDERKQIIN
;
A
#
# COMPACT_ATOMS: atom_id res chain seq x y z
N MET A 1 -6.45 16.02 14.73
CA MET A 1 -5.64 15.22 13.77
C MET A 1 -6.19 15.47 12.36
N GLN A 2 -5.43 16.06 11.44
CA GLN A 2 -5.95 16.46 10.12
C GLN A 2 -6.50 15.24 9.33
N PRO A 3 -7.65 15.36 8.64
CA PRO A 3 -8.32 14.24 7.96
C PRO A 3 -7.44 13.57 6.89
N ILE A 4 -6.53 14.31 6.26
CA ILE A 4 -5.60 13.78 5.25
C ILE A 4 -4.52 12.87 5.87
N LYS A 5 -3.99 13.22 7.05
CA LYS A 5 -3.02 12.39 7.79
C LYS A 5 -3.64 11.05 8.22
N LYS A 6 -4.93 11.04 8.59
CA LYS A 6 -5.67 9.80 8.90
C LYS A 6 -5.89 8.93 7.67
N LYS A 7 -6.21 9.54 6.51
CA LYS A 7 -6.33 8.82 5.22
C LYS A 7 -4.99 8.23 4.80
N PHE A 8 -3.90 8.99 4.91
CA PHE A 8 -2.53 8.52 4.65
C PHE A 8 -2.18 7.29 5.49
N LEU A 9 -2.39 7.34 6.82
CA LEU A 9 -2.06 6.23 7.71
C LEU A 9 -2.87 4.96 7.40
N ARG A 10 -4.16 5.11 7.06
CA ARG A 10 -5.01 4.01 6.63
C ARG A 10 -4.54 3.39 5.31
N THR A 11 -4.19 4.22 4.32
CA THR A 11 -3.67 3.73 3.04
C THR A 11 -2.32 3.05 3.20
N LYS A 12 -1.45 3.56 4.09
CA LYS A 12 -0.17 2.92 4.44
C LYS A 12 -0.37 1.54 5.04
N TYR A 13 -1.30 1.42 6.00
CA TYR A 13 -1.65 0.15 6.61
C TYR A 13 -2.21 -0.84 5.57
N ALA A 14 -3.14 -0.37 4.72
CA ALA A 14 -3.73 -1.19 3.67
C ALA A 14 -2.68 -1.70 2.66
N LEU A 15 -1.73 -0.86 2.26
CA LEU A 15 -0.61 -1.26 1.41
C LEU A 15 0.26 -2.33 2.06
N SER A 16 0.61 -2.17 3.34
CA SER A 16 1.38 -3.16 4.09
C SER A 16 0.67 -4.52 4.15
N GLN A 17 -0.65 -4.52 4.32
CA GLN A 17 -1.47 -5.74 4.33
C GLN A 17 -1.50 -6.41 2.94
N THR A 18 -1.65 -5.63 1.87
CA THR A 18 -1.63 -6.14 0.49
C THR A 18 -0.28 -6.79 0.16
N VAL A 19 0.83 -6.14 0.51
CA VAL A 19 2.19 -6.69 0.31
C VAL A 19 2.37 -7.99 1.09
N HIS A 20 1.90 -8.05 2.34
CA HIS A 20 1.97 -9.28 3.14
C HIS A 20 1.19 -10.43 2.49
N LYS A 21 -0.01 -10.17 1.95
CA LYS A 21 -0.80 -11.18 1.21
C LYS A 21 -0.11 -11.65 -0.06
N ILE A 22 0.53 -10.75 -0.80
CA ILE A 22 1.32 -11.12 -2.00
C ILE A 22 2.45 -12.07 -1.61
N LEU A 23 3.18 -11.78 -0.53
CA LEU A 23 4.27 -12.64 -0.04
C LEU A 23 3.75 -14.01 0.42
N GLU A 24 2.62 -14.05 1.12
CA GLU A 24 1.96 -15.31 1.52
C GLU A 24 1.57 -16.16 0.32
N ILE A 25 1.00 -15.56 -0.73
CA ILE A 25 0.63 -16.29 -1.95
C ILE A 25 1.87 -16.81 -2.65
N ASN A 26 2.94 -16.01 -2.74
CA ASN A 26 4.21 -16.47 -3.32
C ASN A 26 4.83 -17.64 -2.53
N LYS A 27 4.75 -17.63 -1.19
CA LYS A 27 5.17 -18.77 -0.35
C LYS A 27 4.32 -20.02 -0.64
N LYS A 28 2.99 -19.87 -0.73
CA LYS A 28 2.07 -20.97 -1.06
C LYS A 28 2.35 -21.52 -2.46
N ARG A 29 2.63 -20.66 -3.44
CA ARG A 29 3.00 -21.06 -4.80
C ARG A 29 4.28 -21.89 -4.82
N LYS A 30 5.32 -21.44 -4.09
CA LYS A 30 6.58 -22.19 -3.95
C LYS A 30 6.35 -23.59 -3.37
N ASN A 31 5.44 -23.72 -2.39
CA ASN A 31 5.11 -25.01 -1.78
C ASN A 31 4.23 -25.90 -2.70
N LEU A 32 3.38 -25.31 -3.54
CA LEU A 32 2.52 -26.03 -4.49
C LEU A 32 3.25 -26.57 -5.72
N SER A 33 4.34 -25.92 -6.12
CA SER A 33 5.22 -26.38 -7.22
C SER A 33 5.78 -27.79 -6.99
N PHE A 34 5.88 -28.23 -5.73
CA PHE A 34 6.32 -29.58 -5.37
C PHE A 34 5.28 -30.68 -5.65
N PHE A 35 4.01 -30.34 -5.86
CA PHE A 35 2.94 -31.32 -6.05
C PHE A 35 2.48 -31.36 -7.52
N LYS A 36 2.69 -32.51 -8.18
CA LYS A 36 2.47 -32.77 -9.62
C LYS A 36 1.06 -32.49 -10.20
N ASN A 37 0.08 -32.11 -9.37
CA ASN A 37 -1.33 -31.89 -9.74
C ASN A 37 -1.85 -30.47 -9.39
N SER A 38 -0.96 -29.48 -9.23
CA SER A 38 -1.34 -28.14 -8.74
C SER A 38 -1.70 -27.12 -9.81
N LYS A 39 -1.64 -27.44 -11.11
CA LYS A 39 -1.77 -26.49 -12.24
C LYS A 39 -2.98 -25.53 -12.13
N LYS A 40 -4.16 -26.07 -11.79
CA LYS A 40 -5.40 -25.27 -11.63
C LYS A 40 -5.38 -24.37 -10.38
N LYS A 41 -4.70 -24.79 -9.31
CA LYS A 41 -4.49 -23.97 -8.10
C LYS A 41 -3.45 -22.88 -8.35
N GLU A 42 -2.43 -23.20 -9.14
CA GLU A 42 -1.37 -22.27 -9.50
C GLU A 42 -1.91 -21.10 -10.35
N GLU A 43 -2.80 -21.40 -11.31
CA GLU A 43 -3.48 -20.42 -12.16
C GLU A 43 -4.38 -19.46 -11.36
N ILE A 44 -5.12 -19.98 -10.36
CA ILE A 44 -5.93 -19.14 -9.45
C ILE A 44 -5.03 -18.21 -8.62
N LEU A 45 -3.93 -18.74 -8.06
CA LEU A 45 -2.99 -17.94 -7.28
C LEU A 45 -2.29 -16.87 -8.14
N GLU A 46 -2.05 -17.15 -9.42
CA GLU A 46 -1.49 -16.18 -10.36
C GLU A 46 -2.48 -15.03 -10.64
N GLN A 47 -3.75 -15.34 -10.88
CA GLN A 47 -4.79 -14.31 -11.03
C GLN A 47 -4.91 -13.43 -9.77
N ASP A 48 -4.88 -14.05 -8.58
CA ASP A 48 -4.90 -13.35 -7.30
C ASP A 48 -3.66 -12.44 -7.12
N LEU A 49 -2.47 -12.91 -7.51
CA LEU A 49 -1.25 -12.09 -7.48
C LEU A 49 -1.34 -10.89 -8.40
N VAL A 50 -1.84 -11.06 -9.63
CA VAL A 50 -2.01 -9.95 -10.58
C VAL A 50 -2.98 -8.91 -10.02
N LEU A 51 -4.10 -9.35 -9.43
CA LEU A 51 -5.08 -8.44 -8.83
C LEU A 51 -4.47 -7.68 -7.64
N LEU A 52 -3.79 -8.39 -6.73
CA LEU A 52 -3.16 -7.78 -5.56
C LEU A 52 -2.05 -6.80 -5.94
N ASN A 53 -1.27 -7.09 -6.98
CA ASN A 53 -0.27 -6.15 -7.52
C ASN A 53 -0.94 -4.86 -8.03
N LYS A 54 -2.03 -4.96 -8.79
CA LYS A 54 -2.79 -3.78 -9.23
C LYS A 54 -3.37 -2.98 -8.05
N ILE A 55 -3.82 -3.66 -7.00
CA ILE A 55 -4.31 -2.99 -5.77
C ILE A 55 -3.15 -2.30 -5.04
N ALA A 56 -2.00 -2.96 -4.90
CA ALA A 56 -0.80 -2.39 -4.28
C ALA A 56 -0.33 -1.14 -5.03
N GLU A 57 -0.31 -1.18 -6.36
CA GLU A 57 0.05 -0.03 -7.20
C GLU A 57 -0.89 1.15 -6.99
N LYS A 58 -2.22 0.91 -6.99
CA LYS A 58 -3.21 1.95 -6.69
C LYS A 58 -3.01 2.55 -5.29
N GLN A 59 -2.77 1.71 -4.29
CA GLN A 59 -2.51 2.13 -2.91
C GLN A 59 -1.23 2.97 -2.81
N ALA A 60 -0.15 2.58 -3.49
CA ALA A 60 1.10 3.32 -3.54
C ALA A 60 0.95 4.69 -4.22
N ASN A 61 0.21 4.75 -5.34
CA ASN A 61 -0.09 6.01 -6.03
C ASN A 61 -0.92 6.95 -5.16
N LEU A 62 -1.91 6.45 -4.42
CA LEU A 62 -2.65 7.24 -3.44
C LEU A 62 -1.76 7.73 -2.29
N LEU A 63 -0.85 6.87 -1.81
CA LEU A 63 0.09 7.22 -0.76
C LEU A 63 0.94 8.41 -1.18
N ARG A 64 1.54 8.37 -2.38
CA ARG A 64 2.34 9.46 -2.96
C ARG A 64 1.56 10.76 -3.06
N LYS A 65 0.28 10.71 -3.48
CA LYS A 65 -0.58 11.90 -3.53
C LYS A 65 -0.82 12.49 -2.13
N TYR A 66 -1.07 11.64 -1.14
CA TYR A 66 -1.25 12.11 0.23
C TYR A 66 0.05 12.65 0.84
N GLU A 67 1.21 12.05 0.54
CA GLU A 67 2.52 12.58 0.92
C GLU A 67 2.72 13.96 0.30
N GLN A 68 2.49 14.12 -1.00
CA GLN A 68 2.57 15.41 -1.67
C GLN A 68 1.66 16.44 -1.00
N ILE A 69 0.41 16.12 -0.66
CA ILE A 69 -0.48 17.08 0.02
C ILE A 69 0.05 17.44 1.42
N ILE A 70 0.56 16.46 2.18
CA ILE A 70 1.05 16.66 3.55
C ILE A 70 2.36 17.46 3.56
N TYR A 71 3.27 17.22 2.60
CA TYR A 71 4.58 17.86 2.53
C TYR A 71 4.60 19.13 1.67
N SER A 72 3.66 19.30 0.72
CA SER A 72 3.48 20.53 -0.07
C SER A 72 2.58 21.55 0.63
N THR A 73 2.11 21.27 1.85
CA THR A 73 1.70 22.31 2.80
C THR A 73 2.84 22.58 3.79
N PRO A 74 3.94 23.26 3.39
CA PRO A 74 4.83 23.85 4.37
C PRO A 74 4.16 25.09 4.97
N ASN A 75 4.14 25.17 6.31
CA ASN A 75 4.18 26.39 7.10
C ASN A 75 3.15 27.50 6.85
N GLN A 76 1.89 27.27 7.22
CA GLN A 76 0.99 28.38 7.63
C GLN A 76 0.92 28.53 9.18
N GLU A 77 1.49 27.59 9.95
CA GLU A 77 1.53 27.67 11.41
C GLU A 77 2.85 28.24 11.97
N ASP A 78 3.97 28.11 11.24
CA ASP A 78 5.27 28.65 11.69
C ASP A 78 5.44 30.16 11.41
N GLU A 79 4.79 30.71 10.37
CA GLU A 79 4.85 32.16 10.10
C GLU A 79 4.07 32.99 11.13
N ARG A 80 3.04 32.43 11.78
CA ARG A 80 2.28 33.15 12.81
C ARG A 80 3.05 33.34 14.12
N LYS A 81 4.14 32.59 14.35
CA LYS A 81 4.97 32.69 15.56
C LYS A 81 6.16 33.64 15.42
N GLN A 82 6.43 34.18 14.23
CA GLN A 82 7.51 35.15 14.02
C GLN A 82 7.03 36.61 13.94
N ILE A 83 5.72 36.85 13.87
CA ILE A 83 5.14 38.22 13.83
C ILE A 83 4.86 38.76 15.25
N ILE A 84 5.03 37.92 16.29
CA ILE A 84 4.86 38.31 17.70
C ILE A 84 6.14 37.95 18.46
N ASN A 85 7.23 38.65 18.17
CA ASN A 85 8.39 38.83 19.04
C ASN A 85 9.15 40.09 18.63
#